data_AF-A0A1Q5JTM4-F1
#
_entry.id   AF-A0A1Q5JTM4-F1
#
_cell.length_a   1.000
_cell.length_b   1.000
_cell.length_c   1.000
_cell.angle_alpha   90.00
_cell.angle_beta   90.00
_cell.angle_gamma   90.00
#
_symmetry.space_group_name_H-M   'P 1'
#
loop_
_entity.id
_entity.type
_entity.pdbx_description
1 polymer ?
#
loop_
_entity_poly.entity_id
_entity_poly.type
_entity_poly.pdbx_seq_one_letter_code
_entity_poly.pdbx_strand_id
1 'polypeptide(L)'
;MAVGLVLSLGLVAGCGSSDGGGSTAKGKDGSSAGPDGAAPKGPSYGGPAIPGLAAKAAWSLPPAHAIDLGDTFLFVKDAQGAYALGEGYASEPADGSVGTLHFTDDPEPVTLEFRNVKTGEVRKTLEVTTERVAATTWHDGVPAVAVFASATTESDGLSEEKTTTKVTVYGSDGARLGEATSGAEEFDVREGHIIEQDGDESLKLTPVDGGAARKVTCTGQLARCSYDSRNHQIDGGQAHAPLITGTYAFHVENASNYEDEPEQLVMTDLATGKKVWSTGDVTPPADVELDDDGQRTSGALRVLDVRDGRVLTAWGAGALSPDTWVTATYDIASGKQVGGSSTYSYEDSPADTLDTEGTSVFTPDRTLAAAHTELGTAVWQPADGREIWAQKEGEKAMTPLRFSPNGVLYGSTKEDGFSETVFLAVDGRTKKVLAKSLPERNLPLFSQPSGYGYISTDAGFFVFPSQR
;
A
#
# COMPACT_ATOMS: atom_id res chain seq x y z
N MET A 1 -17.98 50.48 44.01
CA MET A 1 -17.82 51.84 43.45
C MET A 1 -18.09 51.76 41.96
N ALA A 2 -18.93 52.68 41.44
CA ALA A 2 -19.30 52.92 40.03
C ALA A 2 -19.80 51.69 39.22
N VAL A 3 -21.09 51.33 39.22
CA VAL A 3 -22.25 51.93 38.51
C VAL A 3 -22.07 51.96 36.99
N GLY A 4 -22.84 51.12 36.29
CA GLY A 4 -22.82 50.96 34.83
C GLY A 4 -23.82 51.81 34.06
N LEU A 5 -24.05 51.45 32.79
CA LEU A 5 -25.24 51.82 32.04
C LEU A 5 -25.43 50.93 30.81
N VAL A 6 -26.58 50.27 30.76
CA VAL A 6 -27.23 49.67 29.59
C VAL A 6 -28.14 50.74 28.98
N LEU A 7 -28.19 50.86 27.65
CA LEU A 7 -29.30 51.53 26.96
C LEU A 7 -29.54 50.92 25.59
N SER A 8 -30.80 50.56 25.38
CA SER A 8 -31.39 49.94 24.21
C SER A 8 -32.36 50.91 23.50
N LEU A 9 -32.58 50.63 22.20
CA LEU A 9 -33.73 50.94 21.34
C LEU A 9 -33.97 52.36 20.80
N GLY A 10 -34.25 52.39 19.48
CA GLY A 10 -34.90 53.48 18.76
C GLY A 10 -35.24 53.08 17.32
N LEU A 11 -36.46 52.55 17.11
CA LEU A 11 -37.10 52.35 15.81
C LEU A 11 -37.29 53.67 15.06
N VAL A 12 -37.18 53.64 13.72
CA VAL A 12 -37.83 54.62 12.84
C VAL A 12 -38.76 53.87 11.89
N ALA A 13 -40.05 54.17 12.01
CA ALA A 13 -41.10 53.79 11.06
C ALA A 13 -41.16 54.81 9.91
N GLY A 14 -41.33 54.33 8.68
CA GLY A 14 -41.66 55.13 7.52
C GLY A 14 -42.70 54.39 6.68
N CYS A 15 -43.96 54.84 6.77
CA CYS A 15 -45.05 54.43 5.89
C CYS A 15 -44.96 55.18 4.55
N GLY A 16 -45.15 54.45 3.45
CA GLY A 16 -45.45 54.98 2.12
C GLY A 16 -46.21 53.90 1.33
N SER A 17 -47.47 54.18 1.03
CA SER A 17 -48.48 53.25 0.48
C SER A 17 -48.70 53.47 -1.02
N SER A 18 -49.44 52.52 -1.62
CA SER A 18 -50.05 52.43 -2.98
C SER A 18 -49.19 51.76 -4.05
N ASP A 19 -49.69 50.83 -4.89
CA ASP A 19 -50.94 50.08 -4.94
C ASP A 19 -50.76 48.95 -5.97
N GLY A 20 -51.40 47.79 -5.73
CA GLY A 20 -52.08 47.02 -6.78
C GLY A 20 -51.32 45.91 -7.51
N GLY A 21 -51.69 44.65 -7.22
CA GLY A 21 -51.58 43.54 -8.18
C GLY A 21 -51.34 42.15 -7.58
N GLY A 22 -52.31 41.60 -6.86
CA GLY A 22 -52.24 40.21 -6.37
C GLY A 22 -52.58 39.16 -7.43
N SER A 23 -51.87 38.04 -7.39
CA SER A 23 -52.41 36.71 -7.75
C SER A 23 -51.56 35.65 -7.04
N THR A 24 -52.18 34.97 -6.09
CA THR A 24 -51.67 33.78 -5.41
C THR A 24 -52.04 32.54 -6.21
N ALA A 25 -51.13 31.58 -6.34
CA ALA A 25 -51.23 30.27 -5.66
C ALA A 25 -50.43 29.15 -6.34
N LYS A 26 -49.94 28.27 -5.45
CA LYS A 26 -49.53 26.86 -5.59
C LYS A 26 -48.12 26.55 -6.07
N GLY A 27 -47.35 26.07 -5.09
CA GLY A 27 -46.15 25.29 -5.32
C GLY A 27 -46.42 23.92 -5.93
N LYS A 28 -45.34 23.37 -6.46
CA LYS A 28 -45.10 21.94 -6.55
C LYS A 28 -43.59 21.70 -6.64
N ASP A 29 -43.19 20.70 -5.88
CA ASP A 29 -41.87 20.12 -5.79
C ASP A 29 -41.26 19.74 -7.14
N GLY A 30 -39.93 19.68 -7.13
CA GLY A 30 -39.17 18.69 -7.88
C GLY A 30 -38.80 19.05 -9.30
N SER A 31 -37.55 19.49 -9.49
CA SER A 31 -36.74 18.86 -10.53
C SER A 31 -35.26 19.02 -10.23
N SER A 32 -34.62 17.85 -10.12
CA SER A 32 -33.20 17.58 -10.03
C SER A 32 -32.38 18.36 -11.06
N ALA A 33 -31.52 19.25 -10.59
CA ALA A 33 -30.30 19.61 -11.30
C ALA A 33 -29.19 18.69 -10.76
N GLY A 34 -28.66 17.82 -11.62
CA GLY A 34 -27.53 16.95 -11.28
C GLY A 34 -26.29 17.78 -10.94
N PRO A 35 -25.31 17.24 -10.21
CA PRO A 35 -24.12 18.00 -9.90
C PRO A 35 -23.22 17.99 -11.13
N ASP A 36 -23.24 19.07 -11.89
CA ASP A 36 -22.00 19.63 -12.44
C ASP A 36 -21.18 20.11 -11.23
N GLY A 37 -20.47 19.19 -10.56
CA GLY A 37 -19.68 19.47 -9.39
C GLY A 37 -18.43 20.25 -9.79
N ALA A 38 -18.40 21.55 -9.50
CA ALA A 38 -17.16 22.31 -9.60
C ALA A 38 -16.10 21.63 -8.71
N ALA A 39 -14.91 21.40 -9.26
CA ALA A 39 -13.78 20.83 -8.54
C ALA A 39 -13.58 21.55 -7.18
N PRO A 40 -13.29 20.81 -6.09
CA PRO A 40 -13.21 21.41 -4.77
C PRO A 40 -12.16 22.51 -4.74
N LYS A 41 -12.56 23.69 -4.27
CA LYS A 41 -11.70 24.88 -4.14
C LYS A 41 -10.87 24.78 -2.85
N GLY A 42 -9.80 24.01 -2.91
CA GLY A 42 -8.78 23.96 -1.87
C GLY A 42 -7.67 25.01 -2.06
N PRO A 43 -6.61 24.93 -1.24
CA PRO A 43 -5.44 25.80 -1.35
C PRO A 43 -4.74 25.63 -2.71
N SER A 44 -4.01 26.65 -3.15
CA SER A 44 -3.15 26.52 -4.34
C SER A 44 -1.82 25.89 -3.96
N TYR A 45 -1.36 24.91 -4.73
CA TYR A 45 -0.04 24.32 -4.54
C TYR A 45 1.05 25.36 -4.84
N GLY A 46 1.86 25.66 -3.83
CA GLY A 46 2.97 26.63 -3.91
C GLY A 46 4.37 26.01 -3.98
N GLY A 47 4.47 24.68 -4.08
CA GLY A 47 5.75 23.97 -4.11
C GLY A 47 6.43 23.98 -5.49
N PRO A 48 7.61 23.34 -5.62
CA PRO A 48 8.32 23.24 -6.89
C PRO A 48 7.56 22.37 -7.90
N ALA A 49 7.93 22.47 -9.18
CA ALA A 49 7.45 21.56 -10.21
C ALA A 49 7.91 20.13 -9.93
N ILE A 50 7.04 19.16 -10.19
CA ILE A 50 7.27 17.76 -9.85
C ILE A 50 7.31 16.93 -11.14
N PRO A 51 8.47 16.34 -11.50
CA PRO A 51 8.61 15.60 -12.75
C PRO A 51 7.60 14.46 -12.90
N GLY A 52 6.94 14.39 -14.04
CA GLY A 52 5.89 13.39 -14.27
C GLY A 52 4.51 13.80 -13.75
N LEU A 53 4.35 14.98 -13.15
CA LEU A 53 3.06 15.58 -12.81
C LEU A 53 2.82 16.89 -13.56
N ALA A 54 1.54 17.23 -13.74
CA ALA A 54 1.14 18.50 -14.32
C ALA A 54 1.53 19.69 -13.42
N ALA A 55 1.78 20.85 -14.04
CA ALA A 55 2.17 22.07 -13.34
C ALA A 55 1.07 22.64 -12.40
N LYS A 56 -0.18 22.21 -12.56
CA LYS A 56 -1.31 22.64 -11.73
C LYS A 56 -2.04 21.43 -11.21
N ALA A 57 -2.41 21.46 -9.94
CA ALA A 57 -3.31 20.48 -9.35
C ALA A 57 -4.66 20.53 -10.09
N ALA A 58 -5.25 19.36 -10.35
CA ALA A 58 -6.62 19.23 -10.84
C ALA A 58 -7.61 19.72 -9.78
N TRP A 59 -7.33 19.39 -8.52
CA TRP A 59 -8.10 19.82 -7.35
C TRP A 59 -7.25 19.65 -6.09
N SER A 60 -7.78 20.16 -4.97
CA SER A 60 -7.09 20.14 -3.69
C SER A 60 -8.08 20.24 -2.53
N LEU A 61 -7.64 19.83 -1.35
CA LEU A 61 -8.35 19.99 -0.07
C LEU A 61 -7.44 20.68 0.96
N PRO A 62 -8.00 21.18 2.08
CA PRO A 62 -7.22 21.43 3.29
C PRO A 62 -6.37 20.21 3.69
N PRO A 63 -5.43 20.35 4.63
CA PRO A 63 -4.60 19.24 5.09
C PRO A 63 -5.45 18.01 5.42
N ALA A 64 -5.13 16.89 4.76
CA ALA A 64 -5.87 15.65 4.81
C ALA A 64 -4.97 14.52 4.29
N HIS A 65 -5.11 13.34 4.87
CA HIS A 65 -4.52 12.11 4.32
C HIS A 65 -5.62 11.24 3.71
N ALA A 66 -5.23 10.39 2.76
CA ALA A 66 -6.16 9.55 2.02
C ALA A 66 -5.59 8.17 1.78
N ILE A 67 -6.47 7.16 1.91
CA ILE A 67 -6.22 5.84 1.35
C ILE A 67 -6.54 5.90 -0.14
N ASP A 68 -5.60 5.46 -0.98
CA ASP A 68 -5.76 5.37 -2.42
C ASP A 68 -6.39 4.04 -2.82
N LEU A 69 -7.60 4.08 -3.36
CA LEU A 69 -8.35 2.92 -3.81
C LEU A 69 -8.35 2.81 -5.36
N GLY A 70 -7.36 3.42 -6.02
CA GLY A 70 -7.12 3.34 -7.45
C GLY A 70 -7.82 4.42 -8.27
N ASP A 71 -9.15 4.46 -8.30
CA ASP A 71 -9.90 5.53 -8.99
C ASP A 71 -10.63 6.48 -8.02
N THR A 72 -10.50 6.17 -6.73
CA THR A 72 -11.17 6.81 -5.62
C THR A 72 -10.19 7.00 -4.46
N PHE A 73 -10.20 8.19 -3.86
CA PHE A 73 -9.56 8.43 -2.58
C PHE A 73 -10.59 8.28 -1.47
N LEU A 74 -10.22 7.57 -0.41
CA LEU A 74 -10.98 7.53 0.82
C LEU A 74 -10.37 8.50 1.84
N PHE A 75 -11.23 9.37 2.36
CA PHE A 75 -10.92 10.24 3.49
C PHE A 75 -11.75 9.82 4.71
N VAL A 76 -11.21 9.99 5.91
CA VAL A 76 -11.96 9.87 7.17
C VAL A 76 -12.14 11.27 7.75
N LYS A 77 -13.35 11.56 8.24
CA LYS A 77 -13.64 12.75 9.04
C LYS A 77 -14.09 12.35 10.44
N ASP A 78 -13.57 13.07 11.43
CA ASP A 78 -14.05 12.97 12.80
C ASP A 78 -15.48 13.53 12.95
N ALA A 79 -16.05 13.41 14.14
CA ALA A 79 -17.38 13.93 14.47
C ALA A 79 -17.50 15.46 14.31
N GLN A 80 -16.38 16.19 14.30
CA GLN A 80 -16.30 17.64 14.08
C GLN A 80 -16.15 18.00 12.60
N GLY A 81 -16.00 17.00 11.71
CA GLY A 81 -15.86 17.14 10.28
C GLY A 81 -14.42 17.47 9.82
N ALA A 82 -13.43 17.39 10.71
CA ALA A 82 -12.02 17.56 10.35
C ALA A 82 -11.48 16.28 9.70
N TYR A 83 -10.62 16.44 8.69
CA TYR A 83 -9.99 15.29 8.04
C TYR A 83 -8.94 14.67 8.96
N ALA A 84 -8.97 13.34 9.04
CA ALA A 84 -7.91 12.59 9.67
C ALA A 84 -6.60 12.81 8.91
N LEU A 85 -5.51 12.94 9.67
CA LEU A 85 -4.16 13.11 9.16
C LEU A 85 -3.34 11.83 9.25
N GLY A 86 -3.88 10.71 9.75
CA GLY A 86 -3.19 9.42 9.85
C GLY A 86 -1.77 9.55 10.40
N GLU A 87 -1.60 9.61 11.73
CA GLU A 87 -0.28 9.79 12.33
C GLU A 87 0.19 8.57 13.12
N GLY A 88 1.42 8.11 12.82
CA GLY A 88 2.28 7.43 13.79
C GLY A 88 1.98 5.97 14.10
N TYR A 89 1.26 5.25 13.25
CA TYR A 89 1.04 3.81 13.43
C TYR A 89 2.32 3.03 13.10
N ALA A 90 2.61 2.01 13.90
CA ALA A 90 3.84 1.21 13.79
C ALA A 90 3.99 0.41 12.47
N SER A 91 3.00 0.48 11.58
CA SER A 91 2.85 -0.35 10.38
C SER A 91 2.38 0.41 9.14
N GLU A 92 2.81 1.67 8.96
CA GLU A 92 2.61 2.34 7.68
C GLU A 92 3.35 1.61 6.55
N PRO A 93 2.73 1.45 5.35
CA PRO A 93 3.37 0.92 4.17
C PRO A 93 4.68 1.64 3.88
N ALA A 94 5.73 0.90 3.54
CA ALA A 94 7.03 1.52 3.28
C ALA A 94 7.09 2.32 1.98
N ASP A 95 6.14 2.12 1.07
CA ASP A 95 5.94 3.02 -0.06
C ASP A 95 5.35 4.38 0.37
N GLY A 96 5.17 4.62 1.68
CA GLY A 96 4.65 5.86 2.24
C GLY A 96 3.19 6.15 1.87
N SER A 97 2.49 5.18 1.28
CA SER A 97 1.03 5.26 1.17
C SER A 97 0.42 5.16 2.56
N VAL A 98 -0.81 5.69 2.71
CA VAL A 98 -1.48 5.66 4.01
C VAL A 98 -2.07 4.27 4.23
N GLY A 99 -1.50 3.52 5.17
CA GLY A 99 -1.97 2.21 5.57
C GLY A 99 -3.15 2.30 6.53
N THR A 100 -3.05 3.15 7.55
CA THR A 100 -4.13 3.35 8.53
C THR A 100 -4.48 4.82 8.64
N LEU A 101 -5.75 5.15 8.37
CA LEU A 101 -6.22 6.53 8.34
C LEU A 101 -6.95 6.94 9.62
N HIS A 102 -7.44 5.96 10.39
CA HIS A 102 -8.13 6.18 11.66
C HIS A 102 -7.77 5.08 12.64
N PHE A 103 -7.47 5.44 13.89
CA PHE A 103 -7.27 4.50 14.99
C PHE A 103 -7.60 5.16 16.33
N THR A 104 -8.42 4.52 17.16
CA THR A 104 -8.77 4.95 18.52
C THR A 104 -8.83 3.74 19.46
N ASP A 105 -8.82 3.97 20.78
CA ASP A 105 -8.94 2.88 21.76
C ASP A 105 -10.34 2.26 21.74
N ASP A 106 -11.37 3.11 21.62
CA ASP A 106 -12.78 2.72 21.57
C ASP A 106 -13.41 3.08 20.22
N PRO A 107 -14.41 2.30 19.76
CA PRO A 107 -15.13 2.63 18.53
C PRO A 107 -15.87 3.98 18.63
N GLU A 108 -15.60 4.89 17.70
CA GLU A 108 -16.20 6.23 17.67
C GLU A 108 -16.88 6.54 16.32
N PRO A 109 -17.87 7.45 16.27
CA PRO A 109 -18.52 7.81 15.03
C PRO A 109 -17.61 8.63 14.12
N VAL A 110 -17.42 8.15 12.89
CA VAL A 110 -16.65 8.84 11.84
C VAL A 110 -17.41 8.79 10.51
N THR A 111 -17.06 9.73 9.64
CA THR A 111 -17.60 9.79 8.28
C THR A 111 -16.53 9.37 7.28
N LEU A 112 -16.79 8.30 6.53
CA LEU A 112 -15.97 7.87 5.40
C LEU A 112 -16.43 8.59 4.13
N GLU A 113 -15.51 9.28 3.45
CA GLU A 113 -15.80 10.07 2.26
C GLU A 113 -14.99 9.56 1.06
N PHE A 114 -15.69 8.94 0.11
CA PHE A 114 -15.11 8.38 -1.12
C PHE A 114 -15.18 9.43 -2.22
N ARG A 115 -14.02 9.91 -2.69
CA ARG A 115 -13.90 10.96 -3.71
C ARG A 115 -13.26 10.46 -4.99
N ASN A 116 -13.79 10.90 -6.13
CA ASN A 116 -13.19 10.62 -7.43
C ASN A 116 -11.76 11.23 -7.51
N VAL A 117 -10.76 10.42 -7.84
CA VAL A 117 -9.35 10.87 -7.93
C VAL A 117 -9.17 12.00 -8.96
N LYS A 118 -9.92 11.99 -10.07
CA LYS A 118 -9.78 12.97 -11.14
C LYS A 118 -10.49 14.29 -10.85
N THR A 119 -11.71 14.26 -10.30
CA THR A 119 -12.55 15.45 -10.13
C THR A 119 -12.58 15.99 -8.70
N GLY A 120 -12.25 15.16 -7.72
CA GLY A 120 -12.40 15.46 -6.30
C GLY A 120 -13.86 15.42 -5.82
N GLU A 121 -14.82 15.07 -6.68
CA GLU A 121 -16.23 14.98 -6.30
C GLU A 121 -16.47 13.82 -5.34
N VAL A 122 -17.31 14.05 -4.33
CA VAL A 122 -17.76 12.99 -3.42
C VAL A 122 -18.67 12.04 -4.19
N ARG A 123 -18.25 10.79 -4.31
CA ARG A 123 -19.03 9.69 -4.90
C ARG A 123 -19.98 9.08 -3.88
N LYS A 124 -19.48 8.88 -2.66
CA LYS A 124 -20.20 8.20 -1.57
C LYS A 124 -19.72 8.71 -0.22
N THR A 125 -20.65 8.73 0.73
CA THR A 125 -20.38 8.97 2.14
C THR A 125 -20.99 7.83 2.94
N LEU A 126 -20.26 7.35 3.96
CA LEU A 126 -20.74 6.37 4.93
C LEU A 126 -20.51 6.89 6.35
N GLU A 127 -21.52 6.79 7.19
CA GLU A 127 -21.38 7.00 8.63
C GLU A 127 -21.13 5.65 9.28
N VAL A 128 -20.03 5.51 10.02
CA VAL A 128 -19.66 4.27 10.69
C VAL A 128 -19.22 4.56 12.12
N THR A 129 -19.34 3.57 13.00
CA THR A 129 -18.74 3.60 14.34
C THR A 129 -17.61 2.58 14.34
N THR A 130 -16.38 3.05 14.56
CA THR A 130 -15.18 2.25 14.31
C THR A 130 -14.02 2.73 15.16
N GLU A 131 -13.17 1.80 15.57
CA GLU A 131 -11.88 2.09 16.19
C GLU A 131 -10.74 2.09 15.19
N ARG A 132 -10.91 1.54 13.97
CA ARG A 132 -9.84 1.51 12.96
C ARG A 132 -10.36 1.53 11.53
N VAL A 133 -9.73 2.33 10.68
CA VAL A 133 -9.93 2.34 9.22
C VAL A 133 -8.58 2.16 8.54
N ALA A 134 -8.40 1.03 7.87
CA ALA A 134 -7.12 0.67 7.24
C ALA A 134 -7.29 0.20 5.79
N ALA A 135 -6.30 0.51 4.97
CA ALA A 135 -6.17 0.03 3.61
C ALA A 135 -6.02 -1.51 3.60
N THR A 136 -6.63 -2.16 2.64
CA THR A 136 -6.49 -3.59 2.40
C THR A 136 -6.68 -3.89 0.92
N THR A 137 -6.64 -5.16 0.57
CA THR A 137 -7.02 -5.65 -0.75
C THR A 137 -8.16 -6.64 -0.64
N TRP A 138 -8.95 -6.70 -1.70
CA TRP A 138 -9.97 -7.69 -1.97
C TRP A 138 -9.52 -8.50 -3.17
N HIS A 139 -9.78 -9.81 -3.17
CA HIS A 139 -9.52 -10.78 -4.24
C HIS A 139 -8.87 -10.25 -5.52
N ASP A 140 -7.70 -10.80 -5.87
CA ASP A 140 -6.89 -10.39 -7.03
C ASP A 140 -6.28 -8.99 -6.88
N GLY A 141 -5.95 -8.58 -5.65
CA GLY A 141 -5.25 -7.33 -5.39
C GLY A 141 -6.09 -6.06 -5.58
N VAL A 142 -7.41 -6.17 -5.69
CA VAL A 142 -8.31 -5.03 -5.84
C VAL A 142 -8.24 -4.17 -4.58
N PRO A 143 -7.92 -2.86 -4.67
CA PRO A 143 -7.88 -2.00 -3.50
C PRO A 143 -9.22 -1.94 -2.75
N ALA A 144 -9.16 -2.05 -1.43
CA ALA A 144 -10.32 -2.02 -0.56
C ALA A 144 -9.97 -1.33 0.78
N VAL A 145 -10.98 -1.14 1.63
CA VAL A 145 -10.80 -0.63 2.99
C VAL A 145 -11.45 -1.57 3.99
N ALA A 146 -10.72 -1.86 5.08
CA ALA A 146 -11.23 -2.57 6.23
C ALA A 146 -11.60 -1.57 7.35
N VAL A 147 -12.81 -1.74 7.88
CA VAL A 147 -13.35 -0.96 9.00
C VAL A 147 -13.57 -1.90 10.17
N PHE A 148 -12.94 -1.60 11.30
CA PHE A 148 -12.92 -2.47 12.49
C PHE A 148 -13.84 -1.90 13.57
N ALA A 149 -14.62 -2.76 14.19
CA ALA A 149 -15.55 -2.44 15.28
C ALA A 149 -15.42 -3.47 16.39
N SER A 150 -14.72 -3.14 17.47
CA SER A 150 -14.52 -4.01 18.64
C SER A 150 -15.70 -3.92 19.61
N ALA A 151 -15.96 -5.03 20.28
CA ALA A 151 -16.95 -5.11 21.35
C ALA A 151 -16.44 -6.05 22.44
N THR A 152 -16.37 -5.56 23.67
CA THR A 152 -15.92 -6.33 24.84
C THR A 152 -17.12 -6.69 25.71
N THR A 153 -17.23 -7.97 26.03
CA THR A 153 -18.13 -8.46 27.08
C THR A 153 -17.30 -8.63 28.34
N GLU A 154 -17.56 -7.78 29.35
CA GLU A 154 -16.89 -7.87 30.66
C GLU A 154 -17.14 -9.21 31.34
N SER A 155 -16.18 -9.64 32.17
CA SER A 155 -16.33 -10.81 33.02
C SER A 155 -17.47 -10.63 34.04
N ASP A 156 -18.33 -11.63 34.17
CA ASP A 156 -19.34 -11.71 35.23
C ASP A 156 -18.81 -12.42 36.51
N GLY A 157 -17.51 -12.70 36.58
CA GLY A 157 -16.87 -13.46 37.65
C GLY A 157 -16.98 -14.99 37.50
N LEU A 158 -17.68 -15.49 36.49
CA LEU A 158 -17.74 -16.91 36.11
C LEU A 158 -17.23 -17.17 34.69
N SER A 159 -17.39 -16.19 33.81
CA SER A 159 -16.88 -16.16 32.44
C SER A 159 -15.69 -15.23 32.32
N GLU A 160 -14.75 -15.56 31.45
CA GLU A 160 -13.65 -14.67 31.09
C GLU A 160 -14.17 -13.49 30.27
N GLU A 161 -13.52 -12.33 30.42
CA GLU A 161 -13.75 -11.20 29.53
C GLU A 161 -13.45 -11.62 28.08
N LYS A 162 -14.29 -11.18 27.15
CA LYS A 162 -14.15 -11.54 25.75
C LYS A 162 -14.31 -10.32 24.86
N THR A 163 -13.26 -10.00 24.13
CA THR A 163 -13.29 -9.02 23.05
C THR A 163 -13.51 -9.73 21.72
N THR A 164 -14.42 -9.18 20.92
CA THR A 164 -14.63 -9.61 19.53
C THR A 164 -14.54 -8.39 18.63
N THR A 165 -13.77 -8.50 17.56
CA THR A 165 -13.60 -7.44 16.58
C THR A 165 -14.31 -7.82 15.30
N LYS A 166 -15.27 -6.99 14.91
CA LYS A 166 -15.99 -7.12 13.65
C LYS A 166 -15.26 -6.31 12.59
N VAL A 167 -14.95 -6.95 11.47
CA VAL A 167 -14.37 -6.31 10.29
C VAL A 167 -15.43 -6.21 9.22
N THR A 168 -15.65 -5.02 8.68
CA THR A 168 -16.42 -4.84 7.44
C THR A 168 -15.48 -4.33 6.36
N VAL A 169 -15.46 -4.99 5.21
CA VAL A 169 -14.63 -4.58 4.07
C VAL A 169 -15.50 -3.88 3.03
N TYR A 170 -15.04 -2.73 2.54
CA TYR A 170 -15.70 -1.93 1.51
C TYR A 170 -14.81 -1.77 0.28
N GLY A 171 -15.45 -1.75 -0.89
CA GLY A 171 -14.78 -1.45 -2.16
C GLY A 171 -14.59 0.05 -2.38
N SER A 172 -13.91 0.40 -3.48
CA SER A 172 -13.65 1.79 -3.87
C SER A 172 -14.91 2.61 -4.16
N ASP A 173 -16.04 1.97 -4.46
CA ASP A 173 -17.35 2.60 -4.63
C ASP A 173 -18.11 2.81 -3.31
N GLY A 174 -17.55 2.36 -2.18
CA GLY A 174 -18.17 2.36 -0.87
C GLY A 174 -19.24 1.27 -0.69
N ALA A 175 -19.34 0.30 -1.60
CA ALA A 175 -20.17 -0.88 -1.42
C ALA A 175 -19.51 -1.84 -0.42
N ARG A 176 -20.32 -2.46 0.45
CA ARG A 176 -19.85 -3.51 1.36
C ARG A 176 -19.55 -4.78 0.56
N LEU A 177 -18.32 -5.27 0.68
CA LEU A 177 -17.83 -6.50 0.02
C LEU A 177 -18.02 -7.73 0.91
N GLY A 178 -17.74 -7.60 2.21
CA GLY A 178 -17.86 -8.68 3.18
C GLY A 178 -17.84 -8.20 4.63
N GLU A 179 -18.12 -9.11 5.56
CA GLU A 179 -18.01 -8.87 7.00
C GLU A 179 -17.70 -10.19 7.72
N ALA A 180 -16.77 -10.14 8.66
CA ALA A 180 -16.45 -11.27 9.52
C ALA A 180 -16.12 -10.77 10.93
N THR A 181 -16.07 -11.69 11.89
CA THR A 181 -15.69 -11.41 13.27
C THR A 181 -14.52 -12.30 13.65
N SER A 182 -13.52 -11.71 14.31
CA SER A 182 -12.45 -12.43 14.97
C SER A 182 -12.52 -12.19 16.49
N GLY A 183 -12.10 -13.19 17.26
CA GLY A 183 -11.85 -13.06 18.69
C GLY A 183 -10.35 -13.10 19.01
N ALA A 184 -9.48 -13.04 18.00
CA ALA A 184 -8.04 -12.93 18.19
C ALA A 184 -7.69 -11.53 18.69
N GLU A 185 -6.66 -11.45 19.54
CA GLU A 185 -6.14 -10.17 20.04
C GLU A 185 -5.54 -9.34 18.90
N GLU A 186 -4.84 -10.00 17.98
CA GLU A 186 -4.21 -9.38 16.82
C GLU A 186 -4.49 -10.22 15.57
N PHE A 187 -4.83 -9.54 14.47
CA PHE A 187 -5.02 -10.16 13.16
C PHE A 187 -4.96 -9.10 12.05
N ASP A 188 -4.65 -9.57 10.86
CA ASP A 188 -4.61 -8.76 9.64
C ASP A 188 -5.77 -9.07 8.71
N VAL A 189 -6.03 -8.14 7.79
CA VAL A 189 -7.04 -8.33 6.74
C VAL A 189 -6.37 -8.06 5.40
N ARG A 190 -6.34 -9.06 4.52
CA ARG A 190 -5.74 -8.94 3.19
C ARG A 190 -6.36 -9.91 2.20
N GLU A 191 -6.45 -9.53 0.93
CA GLU A 191 -7.07 -10.33 -0.14
C GLU A 191 -8.43 -10.92 0.26
N GLY A 192 -9.25 -10.16 1.00
CA GLY A 192 -10.54 -10.64 1.49
C GLY A 192 -10.51 -11.70 2.59
N HIS A 193 -9.37 -11.89 3.28
CA HIS A 193 -9.21 -12.85 4.38
C HIS A 193 -8.77 -12.16 5.66
N ILE A 194 -9.31 -12.62 6.80
CA ILE A 194 -8.72 -12.44 8.12
C ILE A 194 -7.55 -13.42 8.24
N ILE A 195 -6.37 -12.93 8.60
CA ILE A 195 -5.13 -13.70 8.77
C ILE A 195 -4.81 -13.75 10.26
N GLU A 196 -4.83 -14.95 10.83
CA GLU A 196 -4.57 -15.21 12.25
C GLU A 196 -3.41 -16.20 12.39
N GLN A 197 -2.55 -15.99 13.38
CA GLN A 197 -1.57 -17.03 13.78
C GLN A 197 -2.32 -18.22 14.40
N ASP A 198 -2.01 -19.45 13.96
CA ASP A 198 -2.61 -20.70 14.45
C ASP A 198 -1.51 -21.68 14.92
N GLY A 199 -0.90 -21.35 16.05
CA GLY A 199 0.31 -21.99 16.56
C GLY A 199 1.57 -21.56 15.81
N ASP A 200 2.72 -22.14 16.15
CA ASP A 200 4.03 -21.68 15.66
C ASP A 200 4.30 -22.04 14.19
N GLU A 201 3.57 -22.99 13.62
CA GLU A 201 3.87 -23.54 12.28
C GLU A 201 2.78 -23.22 11.25
N SER A 202 1.79 -22.38 11.59
CA SER A 202 0.65 -22.18 10.70
C SER A 202 -0.07 -20.85 10.85
N LEU A 203 -0.65 -20.44 9.73
CA LEU A 203 -1.57 -19.32 9.63
C LEU A 203 -2.97 -19.85 9.30
N LYS A 204 -3.99 -19.19 9.86
CA LYS A 204 -5.40 -19.43 9.54
C LYS A 204 -5.94 -18.27 8.72
N LEU A 205 -6.45 -18.59 7.54
CA LEU A 205 -7.07 -17.66 6.59
C LEU A 205 -8.58 -17.82 6.64
N THR A 206 -9.30 -16.84 7.18
CA THR A 206 -10.77 -16.86 7.27
C THR A 206 -11.37 -15.91 6.24
N PRO A 207 -12.12 -16.37 5.23
CA PRO A 207 -12.73 -15.50 4.23
C PRO A 207 -13.74 -14.52 4.83
N VAL A 208 -13.64 -13.25 4.46
CA VAL A 208 -14.50 -12.16 4.95
C VAL A 208 -15.86 -12.12 4.23
N ASP A 209 -15.94 -12.67 3.02
CA ASP A 209 -17.18 -12.91 2.28
C ASP A 209 -17.87 -14.25 2.64
N GLY A 210 -17.32 -14.97 3.61
CA GLY A 210 -17.84 -16.23 4.11
C GLY A 210 -17.26 -17.44 3.40
N GLY A 211 -17.24 -18.57 4.11
CA GLY A 211 -16.59 -19.78 3.64
C GLY A 211 -15.92 -20.52 4.78
N ALA A 212 -15.31 -21.66 4.47
CA ALA A 212 -14.50 -22.38 5.44
C ALA A 212 -13.15 -21.67 5.60
N ALA A 213 -12.73 -21.48 6.85
CA ALA A 213 -11.36 -21.06 7.12
C ALA A 213 -10.38 -22.13 6.65
N ARG A 214 -9.23 -21.68 6.16
CA ARG A 214 -8.17 -22.53 5.66
C ARG A 214 -6.92 -22.40 6.51
N LYS A 215 -6.26 -23.52 6.74
CA LYS A 215 -4.94 -23.55 7.37
C LYS A 215 -3.84 -23.57 6.31
N VAL A 216 -2.84 -22.71 6.47
CA VAL A 216 -1.59 -22.69 5.72
C VAL A 216 -0.50 -23.11 6.69
N THR A 217 0.20 -24.19 6.39
CA THR A 217 1.19 -24.79 7.30
C THR A 217 2.55 -24.76 6.65
N CYS A 218 3.53 -24.25 7.38
CA CYS A 218 4.93 -24.33 6.99
C CYS A 218 5.56 -25.59 7.59
N THR A 219 6.56 -26.16 6.92
CA THR A 219 7.23 -27.39 7.36
C THR A 219 8.74 -27.20 7.50
N GLY A 220 9.34 -27.90 8.46
CA GLY A 220 10.76 -27.83 8.79
C GLY A 220 10.99 -27.45 10.26
N GLN A 221 12.15 -27.81 10.81
CA GLN A 221 12.42 -27.63 12.24
C GLN A 221 12.50 -26.16 12.71
N LEU A 222 12.81 -25.24 11.79
CA LEU A 222 12.94 -23.80 12.05
C LEU A 222 11.80 -22.99 11.46
N ALA A 223 10.77 -23.64 10.87
CA ALA A 223 9.63 -22.95 10.29
C ALA A 223 8.81 -22.25 11.39
N ARG A 224 8.71 -20.91 11.32
CA ARG A 224 7.90 -20.10 12.23
C ARG A 224 6.59 -19.57 11.64
N CYS A 225 6.39 -19.80 10.34
CA CYS A 225 5.16 -19.50 9.59
C CYS A 225 4.41 -18.26 10.09
N SER A 226 5.06 -17.11 10.05
CA SER A 226 4.49 -15.85 10.53
C SER A 226 4.11 -14.95 9.36
N TYR A 227 3.21 -14.00 9.59
CA TYR A 227 2.84 -12.97 8.63
C TYR A 227 3.45 -11.64 9.05
N ASP A 228 4.25 -11.02 8.17
CA ASP A 228 4.71 -9.65 8.36
C ASP A 228 3.69 -8.70 7.73
N SER A 229 2.94 -8.00 8.57
CA SER A 229 1.90 -7.06 8.15
C SER A 229 2.45 -5.82 7.45
N ARG A 230 3.72 -5.45 7.68
CA ARG A 230 4.37 -4.28 7.05
C ARG A 230 4.66 -4.53 5.58
N ASN A 231 5.13 -5.74 5.27
CA ASN A 231 5.52 -6.15 3.92
C ASN A 231 4.46 -7.02 3.24
N HIS A 232 3.39 -7.39 3.96
CA HIS A 232 2.31 -8.26 3.53
C HIS A 232 2.78 -9.65 3.07
N GLN A 233 3.83 -10.18 3.69
CA GLN A 233 4.50 -11.41 3.28
C GLN A 233 4.44 -12.47 4.36
N ILE A 234 4.48 -13.73 3.93
CA ILE A 234 4.87 -14.82 4.82
C ILE A 234 6.37 -14.73 5.10
N ASP A 235 6.74 -14.90 6.36
CA ASP A 235 8.12 -14.93 6.84
C ASP A 235 8.47 -16.36 7.27
N GLY A 236 9.39 -16.98 6.53
CA GLY A 236 10.00 -18.28 6.85
C GLY A 236 11.46 -18.17 7.24
N GLY A 237 11.93 -17.04 7.76
CA GLY A 237 13.32 -16.78 8.12
C GLY A 237 14.14 -16.28 6.93
N GLN A 238 14.55 -17.18 6.02
CA GLN A 238 15.31 -16.80 4.82
C GLN A 238 14.46 -16.79 3.54
N ALA A 239 13.21 -17.26 3.59
CA ALA A 239 12.31 -17.32 2.44
C ALA A 239 11.03 -16.50 2.67
N HIS A 240 10.72 -15.58 1.77
CA HIS A 240 9.54 -14.70 1.89
C HIS A 240 8.77 -14.60 0.58
N ALA A 241 7.45 -14.52 0.67
CA ALA A 241 6.55 -14.39 -0.47
C ALA A 241 5.25 -13.68 -0.04
N PRO A 242 4.50 -13.08 -0.97
CA PRO A 242 3.13 -12.65 -0.68
C PRO A 242 2.33 -13.83 -0.14
N LEU A 243 1.67 -13.68 1.02
CA LEU A 243 0.90 -14.80 1.60
C LEU A 243 -0.23 -15.25 0.68
N ILE A 244 -0.93 -14.28 0.08
CA ILE A 244 -2.02 -14.51 -0.87
C ILE A 244 -1.75 -13.66 -2.11
N THR A 245 -1.89 -14.26 -3.29
CA THR A 245 -1.84 -13.54 -4.56
C THR A 245 -2.81 -14.17 -5.56
N GLY A 246 -3.82 -13.40 -5.95
CA GLY A 246 -4.96 -13.89 -6.72
C GLY A 246 -5.58 -15.14 -6.10
N THR A 247 -5.64 -16.23 -6.86
CA THR A 247 -6.20 -17.51 -6.41
C THR A 247 -5.17 -18.42 -5.73
N TYR A 248 -4.01 -17.90 -5.33
CA TYR A 248 -2.92 -18.70 -4.76
C TYR A 248 -2.58 -18.27 -3.34
N ALA A 249 -2.09 -19.22 -2.55
CA ALA A 249 -1.43 -18.97 -1.28
C ALA A 249 0.01 -19.51 -1.31
N PHE A 250 0.93 -18.77 -0.70
CA PHE A 250 2.29 -19.22 -0.47
C PHE A 250 2.49 -19.76 0.95
N HIS A 251 3.35 -20.75 1.06
CA HIS A 251 3.89 -21.24 2.33
C HIS A 251 5.35 -21.68 2.17
N VAL A 252 6.01 -21.92 3.30
CA VAL A 252 7.40 -22.35 3.34
C VAL A 252 7.48 -23.83 3.68
N GLU A 253 8.21 -24.61 2.88
CA GLU A 253 8.55 -26.00 3.16
C GLU A 253 10.06 -26.16 3.34
N ASN A 254 10.46 -27.24 4.02
CA ASN A 254 11.85 -27.61 4.23
C ASN A 254 12.67 -26.47 4.86
N ALA A 255 12.20 -25.88 5.96
CA ALA A 255 12.97 -24.89 6.73
C ALA A 255 13.73 -25.55 7.88
N SER A 256 14.53 -26.59 7.63
CA SER A 256 15.25 -27.30 8.71
C SER A 256 16.66 -26.75 8.94
N ASN A 257 17.41 -26.45 7.87
CA ASN A 257 18.68 -25.70 7.88
C ASN A 257 19.06 -25.30 6.43
N TYR A 258 19.95 -24.32 6.23
CA TYR A 258 20.35 -23.94 4.86
C TYR A 258 21.25 -24.98 4.16
N GLU A 259 21.80 -25.96 4.89
CA GLU A 259 22.83 -26.90 4.39
C GLU A 259 22.25 -28.19 3.81
N ASP A 260 21.24 -28.79 4.45
CA ASP A 260 20.70 -30.11 4.09
C ASP A 260 19.27 -30.02 3.52
N GLU A 261 18.47 -29.08 4.04
CA GLU A 261 17.07 -28.88 3.66
C GLU A 261 16.77 -27.36 3.64
N PRO A 262 17.23 -26.64 2.60
CA PRO A 262 17.04 -25.20 2.49
C PRO A 262 15.58 -24.85 2.23
N GLU A 263 15.16 -23.68 2.71
CA GLU A 263 13.78 -23.21 2.59
C GLU A 263 13.31 -23.24 1.13
N GLN A 264 12.07 -23.68 0.95
CA GLN A 264 11.37 -23.69 -0.33
C GLN A 264 10.10 -22.86 -0.23
N LEU A 265 9.90 -21.98 -1.21
CA LEU A 265 8.62 -21.31 -1.38
C LEU A 265 7.71 -22.22 -2.20
N VAL A 266 6.53 -22.51 -1.66
CA VAL A 266 5.54 -23.36 -2.29
C VAL A 266 4.28 -22.55 -2.53
N MET A 267 3.82 -22.54 -3.77
CA MET A 267 2.57 -21.92 -4.17
C MET A 267 1.50 -22.99 -4.29
N THR A 268 0.36 -22.79 -3.64
CA THR A 268 -0.81 -23.66 -3.70
C THR A 268 -2.02 -22.92 -4.21
N ASP A 269 -2.91 -23.64 -4.87
CA ASP A 269 -4.24 -23.14 -5.18
C ASP A 269 -5.01 -22.90 -3.87
N LEU A 270 -5.51 -21.68 -3.66
CA LEU A 270 -6.13 -21.24 -2.41
C LEU A 270 -7.44 -21.97 -2.11
N ALA A 271 -8.17 -22.43 -3.14
CA ALA A 271 -9.42 -23.15 -2.97
C ALA A 271 -9.21 -24.64 -2.62
N THR A 272 -8.26 -25.30 -3.28
CA THR A 272 -8.07 -26.76 -3.19
C THR A 272 -6.89 -27.18 -2.32
N GLY A 273 -5.90 -26.31 -2.17
CA GLY A 273 -4.66 -26.55 -1.46
C GLY A 273 -3.66 -27.42 -2.18
N LYS A 274 -3.94 -27.72 -3.44
CA LYS A 274 -3.01 -28.41 -4.30
C LYS A 274 -1.82 -27.51 -4.64
N LYS A 275 -0.61 -28.02 -4.45
CA LYS A 275 0.64 -27.40 -4.95
C LYS A 275 0.53 -27.17 -6.47
N VAL A 276 0.81 -25.94 -6.89
CA VAL A 276 0.83 -25.53 -8.31
C VAL A 276 2.23 -25.20 -8.80
N TRP A 277 3.14 -24.80 -7.90
CA TRP A 277 4.52 -24.45 -8.20
C TRP A 277 5.38 -24.43 -6.93
N SER A 278 6.68 -24.61 -7.06
CA SER A 278 7.64 -24.41 -5.96
C SER A 278 9.04 -24.09 -6.48
N THR A 279 9.81 -23.34 -5.68
CA THR A 279 11.25 -23.16 -5.90
C THR A 279 12.03 -24.47 -5.87
N GLY A 280 11.53 -25.51 -5.19
CA GLY A 280 12.14 -26.84 -5.18
C GLY A 280 11.94 -27.66 -6.46
N ASP A 281 10.99 -27.27 -7.32
CA ASP A 281 10.68 -27.98 -8.56
C ASP A 281 11.32 -27.35 -9.81
N VAL A 282 12.00 -26.21 -9.65
CA VAL A 282 12.61 -25.46 -10.75
C VAL A 282 14.13 -25.48 -10.64
N THR A 283 14.79 -25.34 -11.79
CA THR A 283 16.25 -25.15 -11.80
C THR A 283 16.59 -23.74 -11.32
N PRO A 284 17.48 -23.59 -10.32
CA PRO A 284 18.01 -22.28 -9.93
C PRO A 284 18.64 -21.57 -11.13
N PRO A 285 18.59 -20.23 -11.20
CA PRO A 285 19.20 -19.49 -12.29
C PRO A 285 20.74 -19.65 -12.25
N ALA A 286 21.39 -19.51 -13.42
CA ALA A 286 22.79 -19.90 -13.62
C ALA A 286 23.82 -19.23 -12.69
N ASP A 287 23.51 -18.05 -12.15
CA ASP A 287 24.41 -17.30 -11.25
C ASP A 287 24.22 -17.65 -9.77
N VAL A 288 23.37 -18.64 -9.44
CA VAL A 288 23.21 -19.18 -8.10
C VAL A 288 24.21 -20.31 -7.89
N GLU A 289 25.02 -20.19 -6.85
CA GLU A 289 25.98 -21.18 -6.40
C GLU A 289 25.27 -22.45 -5.90
N LEU A 290 25.75 -23.59 -6.40
CA LEU A 290 25.30 -24.91 -5.99
C LEU A 290 26.49 -25.69 -5.40
N ASP A 291 26.21 -26.54 -4.41
CA ASP A 291 27.18 -27.48 -3.86
C ASP A 291 27.40 -28.70 -4.77
N ASP A 292 28.23 -29.64 -4.30
CA ASP A 292 28.57 -30.87 -5.04
C ASP A 292 27.35 -31.80 -5.25
N ASP A 293 26.30 -31.67 -4.44
CA ASP A 293 25.04 -32.42 -4.54
C ASP A 293 23.98 -31.66 -5.37
N GLY A 294 24.32 -30.49 -5.90
CA GLY A 294 23.45 -29.64 -6.70
C GLY A 294 22.42 -28.85 -5.89
N GLN A 295 22.59 -28.76 -4.57
CA GLN A 295 21.76 -27.94 -3.70
C GLN A 295 22.29 -26.51 -3.66
N ARG A 296 21.40 -25.55 -3.43
CA ARG A 296 21.77 -24.13 -3.30
C ARG A 296 22.57 -23.94 -2.03
N THR A 297 23.66 -23.17 -2.11
CA THR A 297 24.45 -22.84 -0.91
C THR A 297 23.79 -21.76 -0.03
N SER A 298 22.71 -21.14 -0.50
CA SER A 298 21.94 -20.12 0.23
C SER A 298 20.45 -20.49 0.31
N GLY A 299 19.86 -20.35 1.51
CA GLY A 299 18.41 -20.46 1.74
C GLY A 299 17.62 -19.23 1.29
N ALA A 300 18.31 -18.14 0.94
CA ALA A 300 17.68 -16.86 0.68
C ALA A 300 16.81 -16.87 -0.60
N LEU A 301 15.51 -16.67 -0.44
CA LEU A 301 14.51 -16.74 -1.52
C LEU A 301 13.41 -15.70 -1.39
N ARG A 302 13.04 -15.07 -2.49
CA ARG A 302 11.93 -14.12 -2.52
C ARG A 302 11.05 -14.34 -3.74
N VAL A 303 9.74 -14.22 -3.56
CA VAL A 303 8.80 -13.99 -4.66
C VAL A 303 8.55 -12.49 -4.74
N LEU A 304 8.98 -11.88 -5.85
CA LEU A 304 8.84 -10.44 -6.08
C LEU A 304 7.49 -10.09 -6.72
N ASP A 305 6.96 -11.01 -7.54
CA ASP A 305 5.73 -10.76 -8.29
C ASP A 305 5.14 -12.06 -8.83
N VAL A 306 3.81 -12.10 -8.96
CA VAL A 306 3.06 -13.19 -9.60
C VAL A 306 2.01 -12.57 -10.52
N ARG A 307 2.15 -12.78 -11.83
CA ARG A 307 1.22 -12.23 -12.83
C ARG A 307 1.27 -13.02 -14.12
N ASP A 308 0.16 -13.02 -14.86
CA ASP A 308 0.10 -13.55 -16.24
C ASP A 308 0.65 -14.99 -16.38
N GLY A 309 0.42 -15.84 -15.37
CA GLY A 309 0.94 -17.22 -15.35
C GLY A 309 2.44 -17.33 -15.10
N ARG A 310 3.07 -16.28 -14.58
CA ARG A 310 4.51 -16.20 -14.30
C ARG A 310 4.78 -15.79 -12.87
N VAL A 311 5.91 -16.22 -12.35
CA VAL A 311 6.45 -15.82 -11.04
C VAL A 311 7.84 -15.23 -11.23
N LEU A 312 8.02 -14.00 -10.74
CA LEU A 312 9.32 -13.34 -10.64
C LEU A 312 9.88 -13.62 -9.25
N THR A 313 11.12 -14.08 -9.22
CA THR A 313 11.82 -14.51 -8.00
C THR A 313 13.15 -13.79 -7.87
N ALA A 314 13.66 -13.70 -6.64
CA ALA A 314 15.04 -13.37 -6.35
C ALA A 314 15.66 -14.48 -5.49
N TRP A 315 16.86 -14.91 -5.86
CA TRP A 315 17.60 -16.00 -5.25
C TRP A 315 18.90 -15.44 -4.67
N GLY A 316 19.28 -15.81 -3.45
CA GLY A 316 20.62 -15.53 -2.95
C GLY A 316 21.67 -16.21 -3.83
N ALA A 317 22.69 -15.47 -4.24
CA ALA A 317 23.70 -15.96 -5.18
C ALA A 317 24.61 -17.03 -4.55
N GLY A 318 24.88 -16.97 -3.25
CA GLY A 318 25.63 -18.01 -2.55
C GLY A 318 25.87 -17.70 -1.07
N ALA A 319 26.32 -18.70 -0.30
CA ALA A 319 26.56 -18.58 1.15
C ALA A 319 27.57 -17.47 1.51
N LEU A 320 28.59 -17.31 0.66
CA LEU A 320 29.67 -16.33 0.85
C LEU A 320 29.40 -15.01 0.13
N SER A 321 28.19 -14.82 -0.40
CA SER A 321 27.75 -13.59 -1.08
C SER A 321 26.33 -13.23 -0.63
N PRO A 322 26.12 -12.99 0.67
CA PRO A 322 24.78 -12.81 1.26
C PRO A 322 24.01 -11.64 0.67
N ASP A 323 24.72 -10.64 0.17
CA ASP A 323 24.14 -9.42 -0.39
C ASP A 323 23.98 -9.50 -1.92
N THR A 324 24.41 -10.58 -2.56
CA THR A 324 24.28 -10.76 -4.01
C THR A 324 23.08 -11.61 -4.35
N TRP A 325 22.21 -11.12 -5.23
CA TRP A 325 20.97 -11.79 -5.59
C TRP A 325 20.78 -11.88 -7.09
N VAL A 326 20.16 -12.97 -7.51
CA VAL A 326 19.88 -13.32 -8.89
C VAL A 326 18.37 -13.31 -9.08
N THR A 327 17.86 -12.38 -9.88
CA THR A 327 16.45 -12.38 -10.25
C THR A 327 16.17 -13.37 -11.37
N ALA A 328 15.00 -14.00 -11.39
CA ALA A 328 14.59 -14.90 -12.48
C ALA A 328 13.07 -14.98 -12.60
N THR A 329 12.57 -15.10 -13.84
CA THR A 329 11.13 -15.29 -14.11
C THR A 329 10.86 -16.70 -14.60
N TYR A 330 9.91 -17.38 -13.95
CA TYR A 330 9.47 -18.73 -14.28
C TYR A 330 8.03 -18.72 -14.78
N ASP A 331 7.74 -19.57 -15.75
CA ASP A 331 6.36 -19.92 -16.12
C ASP A 331 5.81 -20.90 -15.08
N ILE A 332 4.67 -20.57 -14.48
CA ILE A 332 4.09 -21.32 -13.35
C ILE A 332 3.71 -22.73 -13.79
N ALA A 333 3.13 -22.88 -14.99
CA ALA A 333 2.59 -24.15 -15.45
C ALA A 333 3.68 -25.17 -15.82
N SER A 334 4.78 -24.71 -16.42
CA SER A 334 5.88 -25.56 -16.88
C SER A 334 7.06 -25.62 -15.92
N GLY A 335 7.17 -24.69 -14.96
CA GLY A 335 8.35 -24.51 -14.12
C GLY A 335 9.59 -24.02 -14.88
N LYS A 336 9.46 -23.73 -16.18
CA LYS A 336 10.59 -23.32 -17.01
C LYS A 336 10.93 -21.85 -16.74
N GLN A 337 12.22 -21.55 -16.63
CA GLN A 337 12.68 -20.16 -16.69
C GLN A 337 12.38 -19.56 -18.08
N VAL A 338 11.63 -18.46 -18.11
CA VAL A 338 11.16 -17.78 -19.33
C VAL A 338 11.66 -16.34 -19.48
N GLY A 339 12.18 -15.73 -18.41
CA GLY A 339 12.84 -14.42 -18.42
C GLY A 339 14.30 -14.52 -17.99
N GLY A 340 15.14 -13.57 -18.42
CA GLY A 340 16.56 -13.55 -18.12
C GLY A 340 16.86 -13.32 -16.63
N SER A 341 18.09 -13.65 -16.24
CA SER A 341 18.58 -13.40 -14.90
C SER A 341 19.37 -12.10 -14.83
N SER A 342 19.12 -11.30 -13.81
CA SER A 342 19.97 -10.15 -13.45
C SER A 342 20.56 -10.39 -12.08
N THR A 343 21.87 -10.19 -11.97
CA THR A 343 22.64 -10.40 -10.76
C THR A 343 23.15 -9.05 -10.25
N TYR A 344 22.80 -8.71 -9.02
CA TYR A 344 23.25 -7.47 -8.38
C TYR A 344 23.70 -7.73 -6.95
N SER A 345 24.74 -7.02 -6.52
CA SER A 345 25.14 -6.93 -5.11
C SER A 345 24.41 -5.75 -4.49
N TYR A 346 23.44 -6.05 -3.65
CA TYR A 346 22.59 -5.12 -2.92
C TYR A 346 23.37 -4.55 -1.73
N GLU A 347 23.13 -3.30 -1.34
CA GLU A 347 23.82 -2.72 -0.16
C GLU A 347 23.30 -3.32 1.16
N ASP A 348 22.05 -3.78 1.15
CA ASP A 348 21.38 -4.44 2.27
C ASP A 348 20.74 -5.75 1.76
N SER A 349 20.59 -6.75 2.64
CA SER A 349 19.95 -8.02 2.29
C SER A 349 18.50 -7.78 1.81
N PRO A 350 18.04 -8.37 0.69
CA PRO A 350 16.63 -8.61 0.29
C PRO A 350 15.71 -9.12 1.40
N ALA A 351 16.27 -9.60 2.52
CA ALA A 351 15.50 -9.87 3.73
C ALA A 351 15.03 -8.64 4.49
N ASP A 352 15.78 -7.54 4.45
CA ASP A 352 15.51 -6.28 5.12
C ASP A 352 15.10 -5.16 4.14
N THR A 353 14.82 -5.47 2.86
CA THR A 353 14.79 -4.44 1.78
C THR A 353 13.66 -4.54 0.77
N LEU A 354 12.83 -5.60 0.79
CA LEU A 354 11.79 -5.71 -0.23
C LEU A 354 10.55 -4.87 0.00
N ASP A 355 10.37 -4.29 1.19
CA ASP A 355 9.36 -3.26 1.45
C ASP A 355 9.74 -2.49 2.73
N THR A 356 11.02 -2.17 2.90
CA THR A 356 11.49 -1.32 3.99
C THR A 356 12.43 -0.28 3.37
N GLU A 357 11.95 0.95 3.25
CA GLU A 357 12.71 2.13 2.82
C GLU A 357 13.26 2.14 1.36
N GLY A 358 12.55 1.53 0.39
CA GLY A 358 12.72 1.85 -1.04
C GLY A 358 13.91 1.21 -1.78
N THR A 359 14.62 0.29 -1.16
CA THR A 359 15.82 -0.34 -1.74
C THR A 359 15.53 -1.24 -2.95
N SER A 360 14.26 -1.59 -3.26
CA SER A 360 13.87 -1.94 -4.62
C SER A 360 12.42 -1.56 -4.94
N VAL A 361 12.15 -1.15 -6.19
CA VAL A 361 10.83 -0.65 -6.62
C VAL A 361 10.52 -1.03 -8.06
N PHE A 362 9.23 -1.21 -8.36
CA PHE A 362 8.76 -1.45 -9.72
C PHE A 362 7.99 -0.27 -10.27
N THR A 363 8.00 -0.09 -11.60
CA THR A 363 6.97 0.74 -12.23
C THR A 363 5.59 0.11 -11.99
N PRO A 364 4.50 0.90 -11.94
CA PRO A 364 3.16 0.35 -11.78
C PRO A 364 2.78 -0.68 -12.86
N ASP A 365 3.26 -0.48 -14.09
CA ASP A 365 3.09 -1.43 -15.20
C ASP A 365 4.08 -2.61 -15.17
N ARG A 366 4.95 -2.64 -14.16
CA ARG A 366 6.01 -3.64 -13.91
C ARG A 366 6.94 -3.88 -15.11
N THR A 367 7.10 -2.88 -15.98
CA THR A 367 8.01 -2.93 -17.13
C THR A 367 9.45 -2.55 -16.78
N LEU A 368 9.66 -1.87 -15.65
CA LEU A 368 10.96 -1.57 -15.08
C LEU A 368 10.97 -1.93 -13.59
N ALA A 369 12.16 -2.26 -13.11
CA ALA A 369 12.47 -2.34 -11.69
C ALA A 369 13.76 -1.57 -11.40
N ALA A 370 13.87 -1.01 -10.21
CA ALA A 370 15.06 -0.34 -9.69
C ALA A 370 15.45 -0.97 -8.36
N ALA A 371 16.75 -1.00 -8.07
CA ALA A 371 17.28 -1.53 -6.82
C ALA A 371 18.48 -0.70 -6.36
N HIS A 372 18.64 -0.61 -5.05
CA HIS A 372 19.83 -0.13 -4.40
C HIS A 372 20.90 -1.23 -4.37
N THR A 373 22.05 -0.91 -4.92
CA THR A 373 23.23 -1.77 -5.06
C THR A 373 24.40 -1.10 -4.36
N GLU A 374 25.50 -1.82 -4.15
CA GLU A 374 26.73 -1.25 -3.56
C GLU A 374 27.25 0.01 -4.29
N LEU A 375 26.93 0.17 -5.58
CA LEU A 375 27.34 1.33 -6.38
C LEU A 375 26.24 2.41 -6.50
N GLY A 376 25.11 2.27 -5.82
CA GLY A 376 23.91 3.11 -5.94
C GLY A 376 22.78 2.38 -6.68
N THR A 377 21.99 3.07 -7.50
CA THR A 377 20.84 2.43 -8.16
C THR A 377 21.21 1.63 -9.41
N ALA A 378 20.62 0.45 -9.60
CA ALA A 378 20.50 -0.24 -10.88
C ALA A 378 19.04 -0.31 -11.34
N VAL A 379 18.80 -0.17 -12.64
CA VAL A 379 17.48 -0.31 -13.27
C VAL A 379 17.51 -1.37 -14.35
N TRP A 380 16.53 -2.27 -14.35
CA TRP A 380 16.42 -3.36 -15.32
C TRP A 380 14.98 -3.59 -15.77
N GLN A 381 14.83 -4.43 -16.81
CA GLN A 381 13.55 -4.95 -17.26
C GLN A 381 13.30 -6.33 -16.66
N PRO A 382 12.25 -6.51 -15.83
CA PRO A 382 11.97 -7.81 -15.23
C PRO A 382 11.66 -8.92 -16.25
N ALA A 383 11.08 -8.57 -17.40
CA ALA A 383 10.62 -9.53 -18.39
C ALA A 383 11.75 -10.35 -19.03
N ASP A 384 12.91 -9.72 -19.26
CA ASP A 384 14.06 -10.33 -19.94
C ASP A 384 15.36 -10.20 -19.14
N GLY A 385 15.33 -9.63 -17.92
CA GLY A 385 16.50 -9.42 -17.07
C GLY A 385 17.47 -8.36 -17.62
N ARG A 386 17.06 -7.57 -18.61
CA ARG A 386 17.98 -6.64 -19.27
C ARG A 386 18.24 -5.41 -18.41
N GLU A 387 19.50 -5.21 -18.01
CA GLU A 387 19.94 -3.94 -17.42
C GLU A 387 19.70 -2.78 -18.40
N ILE A 388 19.05 -1.73 -17.90
CA ILE A 388 18.85 -0.47 -18.61
C ILE A 388 20.02 0.47 -18.31
N TRP A 389 20.35 0.63 -17.02
CA TRP A 389 21.52 1.34 -16.55
C TRP A 389 21.81 0.97 -15.10
N ALA A 390 23.08 1.06 -14.70
CA ALA A 390 23.51 1.03 -13.32
C ALA A 390 24.33 2.28 -12.96
N GLN A 391 24.34 2.64 -11.68
CA GLN A 391 25.33 3.57 -11.13
C GLN A 391 26.72 2.92 -11.11
N LYS A 392 27.73 3.78 -11.23
CA LYS A 392 29.14 3.38 -11.34
C LYS A 392 29.93 4.02 -10.23
N GLU A 393 31.08 3.43 -9.93
CA GLU A 393 32.05 3.99 -9.00
C GLU A 393 32.32 5.48 -9.30
N GLY A 394 32.32 6.30 -8.25
CA GLY A 394 32.53 7.75 -8.34
C GLY A 394 31.26 8.56 -8.59
N GLU A 395 30.11 7.93 -8.79
CA GLU A 395 28.81 8.62 -8.75
C GLU A 395 28.28 8.75 -7.32
N LYS A 396 27.45 9.76 -7.07
CA LYS A 396 26.72 9.88 -5.79
C LYS A 396 25.63 8.81 -5.76
N ALA A 397 25.73 7.86 -4.83
CA ALA A 397 24.78 6.77 -4.68
C ALA A 397 23.36 7.32 -4.45
N MET A 398 22.44 6.85 -5.28
CA MET A 398 21.01 7.11 -5.16
C MET A 398 20.35 5.86 -4.60
N THR A 399 19.53 6.04 -3.57
CA THR A 399 18.57 5.03 -3.10
C THR A 399 17.27 5.26 -3.86
N PRO A 400 16.76 4.28 -4.61
CA PRO A 400 15.47 4.41 -5.25
C PRO A 400 14.37 4.53 -4.18
N LEU A 401 13.24 5.15 -4.51
CA LEU A 401 12.11 5.29 -3.58
C LEU A 401 10.78 4.89 -4.21
N ARG A 402 10.55 5.25 -5.48
CA ARG A 402 9.34 4.86 -6.23
C ARG A 402 9.41 5.28 -7.69
N PHE A 403 8.64 4.59 -8.52
CA PHE A 403 8.35 5.02 -9.87
C PHE A 403 7.01 5.75 -9.97
N SER A 404 6.96 6.75 -10.85
CA SER A 404 5.70 7.23 -11.40
C SER A 404 5.17 6.31 -12.51
N PRO A 405 3.86 6.39 -12.87
CA PRO A 405 3.30 5.64 -13.99
C PRO A 405 3.95 5.94 -15.35
N ASN A 406 4.59 7.11 -15.52
CA ASN A 406 5.32 7.47 -16.74
C ASN A 406 6.81 7.09 -16.71
N GLY A 407 7.30 6.43 -15.66
CA GLY A 407 8.67 5.95 -15.57
C GLY A 407 9.69 6.97 -15.03
N VAL A 408 9.24 8.00 -14.31
CA VAL A 408 10.13 8.83 -13.48
C VAL A 408 10.47 8.05 -12.24
N LEU A 409 11.76 7.87 -11.96
CA LEU A 409 12.25 7.27 -10.73
C LEU A 409 12.58 8.39 -9.74
N TYR A 410 11.88 8.40 -8.62
CA TYR A 410 12.21 9.22 -7.46
C TYR A 410 13.20 8.45 -6.59
N GLY A 411 14.14 9.19 -6.02
CA GLY A 411 15.13 8.63 -5.12
C GLY A 411 15.63 9.67 -4.13
N SER A 412 16.50 9.21 -3.24
CA SER A 412 17.27 10.04 -2.32
C SER A 412 18.75 9.83 -2.55
N THR A 413 19.57 10.82 -2.19
CA THR A 413 21.02 10.70 -2.15
C THR A 413 21.50 11.29 -0.83
N LYS A 414 22.50 10.67 -0.22
CA LYS A 414 23.13 11.15 1.00
C LYS A 414 24.65 11.12 0.81
N GLU A 415 25.37 12.15 1.24
CA GLU A 415 26.84 12.18 1.08
C GLU A 415 27.56 11.37 2.16
N ASP A 416 27.04 11.44 3.38
CA ASP A 416 27.50 10.68 4.54
C ASP A 416 26.36 10.57 5.57
N GLY A 417 26.59 9.87 6.67
CA GLY A 417 25.59 9.69 7.73
C GLY A 417 25.06 10.98 8.37
N PHE A 418 25.76 12.10 8.23
CA PHE A 418 25.44 13.38 8.89
C PHE A 418 24.87 14.45 7.94
N SER A 419 24.98 14.23 6.64
CA SER A 419 24.51 15.13 5.60
C SER A 419 22.99 15.05 5.43
N GLU A 420 22.39 16.16 5.02
CA GLU A 420 20.97 16.20 4.67
C GLU A 420 20.69 15.25 3.51
N THR A 421 19.61 14.48 3.64
CA THR A 421 19.09 13.65 2.56
C THR A 421 18.55 14.55 1.45
N VAL A 422 19.07 14.37 0.23
CA VAL A 422 18.64 15.13 -0.94
C VAL A 422 17.77 14.25 -1.82
N PHE A 423 16.50 14.64 -1.99
CA PHE A 423 15.60 13.95 -2.89
C PHE A 423 15.71 14.48 -4.32
N LEU A 424 15.57 13.58 -5.28
CA LEU A 424 15.70 13.87 -6.70
C LEU A 424 14.74 13.00 -7.52
N ALA A 425 14.58 13.39 -8.78
CA ALA A 425 13.84 12.62 -9.76
C ALA A 425 14.70 12.45 -11.01
N VAL A 426 14.76 11.23 -11.53
CA VAL A 426 15.47 10.87 -12.76
C VAL A 426 14.52 10.17 -13.73
N ASP A 427 14.85 10.23 -15.01
CA ASP A 427 14.19 9.41 -16.02
C ASP A 427 14.66 7.96 -15.85
N GLY A 428 13.73 7.06 -15.54
CA GLY A 428 14.03 5.66 -15.24
C GLY A 428 14.63 4.89 -16.41
N ARG A 429 14.47 5.35 -17.66
CA ARG A 429 15.02 4.67 -18.84
C ARG A 429 16.39 5.19 -19.26
N THR A 430 16.74 6.42 -18.88
CA THR A 430 17.93 7.11 -19.40
C THR A 430 18.86 7.62 -18.31
N LYS A 431 18.49 7.50 -17.03
CA LYS A 431 19.22 8.05 -15.86
C LYS A 431 19.33 9.58 -15.86
N LYS A 432 18.64 10.26 -16.77
CA LYS A 432 18.69 11.72 -16.88
C LYS A 432 18.06 12.37 -15.66
N VAL A 433 18.78 13.26 -14.99
CA VAL A 433 18.23 14.05 -13.87
C VAL A 433 17.14 15.01 -14.37
N LEU A 434 15.94 14.91 -13.79
CA LEU A 434 14.77 15.71 -14.12
C LEU A 434 14.51 16.80 -13.08
N ALA A 435 14.75 16.51 -11.80
CA ALA A 435 14.75 17.49 -10.72
C ALA A 435 15.80 17.14 -9.67
N LYS A 436 16.32 18.17 -9.00
CA LYS A 436 17.27 18.06 -7.89
C LYS A 436 16.69 18.77 -6.68
N SER A 437 17.05 18.29 -5.48
CA SER A 437 16.69 18.95 -4.21
C SER A 437 15.18 19.15 -4.07
N LEU A 438 14.42 18.11 -4.39
CA LEU A 438 13.01 18.06 -4.06
C LEU A 438 12.88 18.04 -2.52
N PRO A 439 11.97 18.83 -1.92
CA PRO A 439 11.64 18.63 -0.52
C PRO A 439 11.01 17.26 -0.33
N GLU A 440 11.32 16.57 0.77
CA GLU A 440 10.76 15.25 1.10
C GLU A 440 9.23 15.22 1.02
N ARG A 441 8.59 16.21 1.65
CA ARG A 441 7.13 16.42 1.62
C ARG A 441 6.53 16.66 0.23
N ASN A 442 7.35 16.79 -0.80
CA ASN A 442 6.94 16.98 -2.20
C ASN A 442 7.20 15.74 -3.05
N LEU A 443 7.59 14.61 -2.45
CA LEU A 443 7.58 13.31 -3.11
C LEU A 443 6.14 12.88 -3.35
N PRO A 444 5.72 12.73 -4.61
CA PRO A 444 4.35 12.33 -4.90
C PRO A 444 4.14 10.84 -4.65
N LEU A 445 2.95 10.52 -4.17
CA LEU A 445 2.35 9.20 -4.30
C LEU A 445 1.62 9.12 -5.64
N PHE A 446 1.45 7.90 -6.14
CA PHE A 446 0.82 7.68 -7.44
C PHE A 446 -0.29 6.65 -7.34
N SER A 447 -1.44 7.05 -7.87
CA SER A 447 -2.59 6.20 -7.97
C SER A 447 -2.47 5.33 -9.21
N GLN A 448 -2.12 4.05 -9.00
CA GLN A 448 -1.61 3.14 -10.02
C GLN A 448 -2.50 3.07 -11.29
N PRO A 449 -3.85 2.99 -11.22
CA PRO A 449 -4.69 2.87 -12.42
C PRO A 449 -5.16 4.22 -12.98
N SER A 450 -5.26 5.28 -12.16
CA SER A 450 -5.97 6.51 -12.55
C SER A 450 -5.14 7.48 -13.38
N GLY A 451 -3.81 7.34 -13.36
CA GLY A 451 -2.91 8.27 -14.02
C GLY A 451 -2.84 9.63 -13.31
N TYR A 452 -3.06 9.66 -12.00
CA TYR A 452 -2.87 10.83 -11.15
C TYR A 452 -1.81 10.55 -10.07
N GLY A 453 -1.09 11.59 -9.67
CA GLY A 453 -0.30 11.56 -8.45
C GLY A 453 -0.80 12.62 -7.46
N TYR A 454 -0.47 12.43 -6.19
CA TYR A 454 -0.95 13.29 -5.12
C TYR A 454 0.12 13.52 -4.06
N ILE A 455 -0.08 14.58 -3.29
CA ILE A 455 0.86 15.03 -2.26
C ILE A 455 0.04 15.54 -1.08
N SER A 456 0.40 15.07 0.10
CA SER A 456 -0.08 15.60 1.38
C SER A 456 0.98 16.49 2.00
N THR A 457 0.61 17.70 2.38
CA THR A 457 1.47 18.63 3.11
C THR A 457 0.65 19.39 4.16
N ASP A 458 1.32 20.07 5.08
CA ASP A 458 0.68 20.99 6.03
C ASP A 458 -0.13 22.11 5.36
N ALA A 459 0.13 22.39 4.09
CA ALA A 459 -0.61 23.39 3.32
C ALA A 459 -1.87 22.83 2.66
N GLY A 460 -1.99 21.50 2.50
CA GLY A 460 -3.12 20.85 1.84
C GLY A 460 -2.80 19.50 1.22
N PHE A 461 -3.87 18.84 0.77
CA PHE A 461 -3.82 17.66 -0.10
C PHE A 461 -4.01 18.11 -1.55
N PHE A 462 -3.09 17.74 -2.44
CA PHE A 462 -3.06 18.20 -3.83
C PHE A 462 -3.00 17.03 -4.79
N VAL A 463 -3.86 17.04 -5.82
CA VAL A 463 -3.94 15.96 -6.81
C VAL A 463 -3.63 16.48 -8.20
N PHE A 464 -2.76 15.80 -8.93
CA PHE A 464 -2.22 16.22 -10.21
C PHE A 464 -2.41 15.13 -11.27
N PRO A 465 -2.84 15.48 -12.49
CA PRO A 465 -2.70 14.58 -13.62
C PRO A 465 -1.24 14.20 -13.82
N SER A 466 -0.98 12.92 -14.08
CA SER A 466 0.35 12.47 -14.50
C SER A 466 0.63 12.97 -15.92
N GLN A 467 1.87 13.38 -16.19
CA GLN A 467 2.34 13.81 -17.49
C GLN A 467 3.54 12.97 -17.91
N ARG A 468 3.73 12.80 -19.22
CA ARG A 468 4.91 12.10 -19.75
C ARG A 468 6.15 12.97 -19.66
#